data_AF-A0A7W3YNN5-F1
#
_entry.id   AF-A0A7W3YNN5-F1
#
_cell.length_a   1.000
_cell.length_b   1.000
_cell.length_c   1.000
_cell.angle_alpha   90.00
_cell.angle_beta   90.00
_cell.angle_gamma   90.00
#
_symmetry.space_group_name_H-M   'P 1'
#
loop_
_entity.id
_entity.type
_entity.pdbx_description
1 polymer ?
#
loop_
_entity_poly.entity_id
_entity_poly.type
_entity_poly.pdbx_seq_one_letter_code
_entity_poly.pdbx_strand_id
1 'polypeptide(L)'
;MATMGLNYSELSSAAKETALESFINFYVSQYEKESLEILSSHVSNQVMATINEVLRENNFMGHHELVDVSYRLSKPAYQEILAQLADVKFMEDGEPVVDWKVAWQEQEEKLPEED
;
A
#
# COMPACT_ATOMS: atom_id res chain seq x y z
N MET A 1 -23.97 -4.90 -13.12
CA MET A 1 -24.04 -3.94 -12.00
C MET A 1 -22.68 -3.28 -11.94
N ALA A 2 -22.60 -1.95 -11.96
CA ALA A 2 -21.31 -1.28 -11.77
C ALA A 2 -20.89 -1.56 -10.32
N THR A 3 -19.84 -2.35 -10.13
CA THR A 3 -19.19 -2.51 -8.83
C THR A 3 -18.60 -1.15 -8.46
N MET A 4 -19.41 -0.31 -7.82
CA MET A 4 -18.93 0.91 -7.17
C MET A 4 -18.06 0.45 -6.01
N GLY A 5 -16.75 0.40 -6.24
CA GLY A 5 -15.82 0.06 -5.17
C GLY A 5 -15.86 1.10 -4.05
N LEU A 6 -15.64 0.63 -2.83
CA LEU A 6 -15.68 1.39 -1.59
C LEU A 6 -14.32 2.05 -1.34
N ASN A 7 -14.32 3.18 -0.64
CA ASN A 7 -13.08 3.72 -0.07
C ASN A 7 -12.66 2.90 1.14
N TYR A 8 -11.37 2.88 1.48
CA TYR A 8 -10.86 2.17 2.64
C TYR A 8 -11.64 2.51 3.93
N SER A 9 -11.99 3.78 4.14
CA SER A 9 -12.75 4.24 5.30
C SER A 9 -14.16 3.62 5.43
N GLU A 10 -14.76 3.23 4.30
CA GLU A 10 -16.13 2.68 4.20
C GLU A 10 -16.17 1.16 4.39
N LEU A 11 -15.00 0.50 4.36
CA LEU A 11 -14.89 -0.94 4.56
C LEU A 11 -15.23 -1.35 5.99
N SER A 12 -15.76 -2.58 6.11
CA SER A 12 -15.92 -3.28 7.39
C SER A 12 -14.56 -3.52 8.05
N SER A 13 -14.53 -3.78 9.36
CA SER A 13 -13.27 -4.05 10.07
C SER A 13 -12.49 -5.22 9.46
N ALA A 14 -13.18 -6.31 9.10
CA ALA A 14 -12.54 -7.46 8.46
C ALA A 14 -11.98 -7.10 7.07
N ALA A 15 -12.76 -6.39 6.25
CA ALA A 15 -12.32 -5.97 4.93
C ALA A 15 -11.15 -4.97 4.97
N LYS A 16 -11.10 -4.12 6.01
CA LYS A 16 -9.93 -3.25 6.26
C LYS A 16 -8.67 -4.06 6.53
N GLU A 17 -8.78 -5.18 7.25
CA GLU A 17 -7.63 -6.05 7.50
C GLU A 17 -7.17 -6.74 6.21
N THR A 18 -8.09 -7.28 5.40
CA THR A 18 -7.76 -7.82 4.07
C THR A 18 -7.04 -6.80 3.19
N ALA A 19 -7.58 -5.58 3.10
CA ALA A 19 -7.01 -4.48 2.32
C ALA A 19 -5.60 -4.13 2.81
N LEU A 20 -5.41 -4.11 4.13
CA LEU A 20 -4.14 -3.81 4.76
C LEU A 20 -3.10 -4.90 4.48
N GLU A 21 -3.45 -6.17 4.68
CA GLU A 21 -2.53 -7.29 4.42
C GLU A 21 -2.10 -7.33 2.96
N SER A 22 -3.06 -7.15 2.03
CA SER A 22 -2.80 -7.07 0.60
C SER A 22 -1.86 -5.90 0.25
N PHE A 23 -2.13 -4.72 0.82
CA PHE A 23 -1.29 -3.53 0.59
C PHE A 23 0.11 -3.66 1.16
N ILE A 24 0.27 -4.22 2.36
CA ILE A 24 1.58 -4.41 3.00
C ILE A 24 2.44 -5.36 2.16
N ASN A 25 1.85 -6.47 1.71
CA ASN A 25 2.54 -7.42 0.83
C ASN A 25 3.04 -6.75 -0.46
N PHE A 26 2.20 -5.89 -1.06
CA PHE A 26 2.60 -5.07 -2.20
C PHE A 26 3.72 -4.08 -1.84
N TYR A 27 3.58 -3.33 -0.75
CA TYR A 27 4.55 -2.32 -0.33
C TYR A 27 5.93 -2.92 -0.08
N VAL A 28 6.00 -4.02 0.67
CA VAL A 28 7.25 -4.74 0.93
C VAL A 28 7.88 -5.22 -0.38
N SER A 29 7.07 -5.77 -1.30
CA SER A 29 7.54 -6.18 -2.62
C SER A 29 8.13 -5.02 -3.43
N GLN A 30 7.60 -3.79 -3.30
CA GLN A 30 8.14 -2.60 -3.97
C GLN A 30 9.38 -2.07 -3.27
N TYR A 31 9.43 -2.12 -1.94
CA TYR A 31 10.62 -1.78 -1.15
C TYR A 31 11.82 -2.65 -1.55
N GLU A 32 11.63 -3.97 -1.63
CA GLU A 32 12.69 -4.90 -2.04
C GLU A 32 13.17 -4.70 -3.49
N LYS A 33 12.32 -4.11 -4.35
CA LYS A 33 12.66 -3.76 -5.73
C LYS A 33 13.16 -2.33 -5.90
N GLU A 34 13.35 -1.60 -4.81
CA GLU A 34 13.75 -0.19 -4.81
C GLU A 34 12.80 0.70 -5.66
N SER A 35 11.53 0.29 -5.80
CA SER A 35 10.53 0.89 -6.69
C SER A 35 9.50 1.75 -5.93
N LEU A 36 9.89 2.31 -4.78
CA LEU A 36 9.01 3.13 -3.94
C LEU A 36 8.88 4.60 -4.40
N GLU A 37 9.64 5.01 -5.41
CA GLU A 37 9.64 6.40 -5.91
C GLU A 37 8.23 6.88 -6.25
N ILE A 38 7.45 6.02 -6.89
CA ILE A 38 6.06 6.27 -7.28
C ILE A 38 5.17 6.44 -6.03
N LEU A 39 5.40 5.66 -4.98
CA LEU A 39 4.64 5.77 -3.72
C LEU A 39 4.89 7.10 -3.00
N SER A 40 6.10 7.67 -3.12
CA SER A 40 6.47 8.92 -2.45
C SER A 40 5.71 10.16 -2.93
N SER A 41 5.16 10.13 -4.15
CA SER A 41 4.35 11.23 -4.70
C SER A 41 2.92 11.28 -4.17
N HIS A 42 2.42 10.18 -3.61
CA HIS A 42 1.01 10.05 -3.19
C HIS A 42 0.84 9.96 -1.68
N VAL A 43 1.92 9.65 -0.97
CA VAL A 43 1.88 9.34 0.45
C VAL A 43 2.87 10.22 1.18
N SER A 44 2.53 10.63 2.41
CA SER A 44 3.44 11.39 3.25
C SER A 44 4.81 10.70 3.38
N ASN A 45 5.86 11.40 2.95
CA ASN A 45 7.26 10.97 3.09
C ASN A 45 7.61 10.56 4.53
N GLN A 46 6.99 11.19 5.54
CA GLN A 46 7.22 10.86 6.94
C GLN A 46 6.66 9.46 7.29
N VAL A 47 5.47 9.13 6.82
CA VAL A 47 4.81 7.84 7.08
C VAL A 47 5.56 6.71 6.39
N MET A 48 5.96 6.94 5.13
CA MET A 48 6.81 6.01 4.40
C MET A 48 8.18 5.83 5.05
N ALA A 49 8.80 6.91 5.55
CA ALA A 49 10.07 6.81 6.25
C ALA A 49 9.98 5.91 7.50
N THR A 50 8.88 5.99 8.26
CA THR A 50 8.65 5.09 9.41
C THR A 50 8.56 3.63 8.98
N ILE A 51 7.82 3.33 7.91
CA ILE A 51 7.70 1.96 7.40
C ILE A 51 9.06 1.47 6.88
N ASN A 52 9.73 2.28 6.06
CA ASN A 52 11.02 1.96 5.45
C ASN A 52 12.11 1.73 6.49
N GLU A 53 12.08 2.45 7.62
CA GLU A 53 12.99 2.22 8.73
C GLU A 53 12.80 0.82 9.32
N VAL A 54 11.56 0.42 9.61
CA VAL A 54 11.24 -0.93 10.08
C VAL A 54 11.71 -1.99 9.09
N LEU A 55 11.45 -1.80 7.79
CA LEU A 55 11.88 -2.74 6.76
C LEU A 55 13.41 -2.85 6.68
N ARG A 56 14.11 -1.70 6.76
CA ARG A 56 15.58 -1.64 6.75
C ARG A 56 16.18 -2.35 7.95
N GLU A 57 15.64 -2.12 9.15
CA GLU A 57 16.15 -2.74 10.38
C GLU A 57 15.94 -4.26 10.40
N ASN A 58 14.98 -4.77 9.62
CA ASN A 58 14.62 -6.19 9.56
C ASN A 58 14.97 -6.84 8.20
N ASN A 59 15.82 -6.21 7.38
CA ASN A 59 16.11 -6.67 6.00
C ASN A 59 16.81 -8.04 5.91
N PHE A 60 17.24 -8.60 7.04
CA PHE A 60 17.81 -9.94 7.14
C PHE A 60 16.74 -11.05 7.11
N MET A 61 15.47 -10.69 7.27
CA MET A 61 14.33 -11.61 7.26
C MET A 61 13.89 -11.96 5.84
N GLY A 62 13.20 -13.09 5.68
CA GLY A 62 12.53 -13.41 4.42
C GLY A 62 11.31 -12.50 4.18
N HIS A 63 10.88 -12.37 2.93
CA HIS A 63 9.73 -11.52 2.53
C HIS A 63 8.50 -11.68 3.44
N HIS A 64 8.06 -12.91 3.69
CA HIS A 64 6.87 -13.18 4.51
C HIS A 64 7.06 -12.75 5.99
N GLU A 65 8.25 -12.95 6.54
CA GLU A 65 8.58 -12.50 7.90
C GLU A 65 8.64 -10.97 7.97
N LEU A 66 9.15 -10.34 6.90
CA LEU A 66 9.23 -8.89 6.78
C LEU A 66 7.85 -8.25 6.67
N VAL A 67 6.94 -8.85 5.90
CA VAL A 67 5.51 -8.47 5.84
C VAL A 67 4.87 -8.55 7.23
N ASP A 68 5.07 -9.65 7.97
CA ASP A 68 4.48 -9.85 9.29
C ASP A 68 5.06 -8.87 10.35
N VAL A 69 6.37 -8.62 10.33
CA VAL A 69 7.01 -7.62 11.20
C VAL A 69 6.53 -6.21 10.86
N SER A 70 6.48 -5.88 9.58
CA SER A 70 6.02 -4.57 9.12
C SER A 70 4.54 -4.34 9.46
N TYR A 71 3.69 -5.36 9.32
CA TYR A 71 2.32 -5.33 9.79
C TYR A 71 2.28 -5.02 11.30
N ARG A 72 3.00 -5.77 12.13
CA ARG A 72 2.94 -5.60 13.59
C ARG A 72 3.45 -4.24 14.07
N LEU A 73 4.52 -3.73 13.46
CA LEU A 73 5.19 -2.51 13.91
C LEU A 73 4.68 -1.23 13.23
N SER A 74 4.12 -1.36 12.02
CA SER A 74 3.73 -0.21 11.18
C SER A 74 2.28 -0.23 10.75
N LYS A 75 1.41 -1.11 11.29
CA LYS A 75 -0.05 -1.11 11.04
C LYS A 75 -0.69 0.29 11.01
N PRO A 76 -0.51 1.18 12.02
CA PRO A 76 -1.15 2.50 11.99
C PRO A 76 -0.66 3.37 10.82
N ALA A 77 0.62 3.25 10.44
CA ALA A 77 1.17 3.95 9.28
C ALA A 77 0.48 3.47 8.00
N TYR A 78 0.38 2.16 7.77
CA TYR A 78 -0.32 1.60 6.61
C TYR A 78 -1.80 1.99 6.54
N GLN A 79 -2.49 2.03 7.68
CA GLN A 79 -3.88 2.47 7.76
C GLN A 79 -4.02 3.95 7.34
N GLU A 80 -3.08 4.79 7.76
CA GLU A 80 -3.06 6.19 7.38
C GLU A 80 -2.79 6.38 5.88
N ILE A 81 -1.90 5.56 5.29
CA ILE A 81 -1.69 5.54 3.83
C ILE A 81 -2.99 5.18 3.12
N LEU A 82 -3.60 4.05 3.44
CA LEU A 82 -4.83 3.57 2.78
C LEU A 82 -6.00 4.55 2.94
N ALA A 83 -6.07 5.29 4.06
CA ALA A 83 -7.07 6.32 4.25
C ALA A 83 -6.86 7.57 3.36
N GLN A 84 -5.63 7.83 2.93
CA GLN A 84 -5.27 8.94 2.03
C GLN A 84 -5.42 8.58 0.54
N LEU A 85 -5.38 7.29 0.21
CA LEU A 85 -5.51 6.80 -1.17
C LEU A 85 -6.97 6.83 -1.67
N ALA A 86 -7.49 8.02 -1.93
CA ALA A 86 -8.86 8.23 -2.41
C ALA A 86 -9.12 7.65 -3.81
N ASP A 87 -8.08 7.52 -4.65
CA ASP A 87 -8.17 6.96 -6.00
C ASP A 87 -8.30 5.43 -6.01
N VAL A 88 -7.88 4.75 -4.93
CA VAL A 88 -7.98 3.30 -4.82
C VAL A 88 -9.34 2.91 -4.27
N LYS A 89 -10.01 2.00 -4.98
CA LYS A 89 -11.31 1.45 -4.59
C LYS A 89 -11.18 -0.03 -4.22
N PHE A 90 -11.98 -0.47 -3.26
CA PHE A 90 -11.97 -1.82 -2.72
C PHE A 90 -13.33 -2.51 -2.91
N MET A 91 -13.30 -3.83 -3.03
CA MET A 91 -14.48 -4.68 -2.95
C MET A 91 -14.96 -4.81 -1.50
N GLU A 92 -16.16 -5.36 -1.30
CA GLU A 92 -16.76 -5.51 0.04
C GLU A 92 -15.94 -6.42 0.97
N ASP A 93 -15.16 -7.35 0.40
CA ASP A 93 -14.25 -8.25 1.11
C ASP A 93 -12.89 -7.61 1.46
N GLY A 94 -12.59 -6.44 0.89
CA GLY A 94 -11.36 -5.68 1.13
C GLY A 94 -10.27 -5.87 0.08
N GLU A 95 -10.43 -6.76 -0.89
CA GLU A 95 -9.53 -6.80 -2.05
C GLU A 95 -9.67 -5.52 -2.90
N PRO A 96 -8.57 -5.00 -3.47
CA PRO A 96 -8.65 -3.83 -4.32
C PRO A 96 -9.39 -4.17 -5.63
N VAL A 97 -10.21 -3.26 -6.13
CA VAL A 97 -10.96 -3.43 -7.39
C VAL A 97 -10.00 -3.53 -8.58
N VAL A 98 -8.87 -2.81 -8.49
CA VAL A 98 -7.77 -2.86 -9.46
C VAL A 98 -6.55 -3.40 -8.72
N ASP A 99 -5.87 -4.39 -9.30
CA ASP A 99 -4.65 -4.95 -8.72
C ASP A 99 -3.64 -3.85 -8.40
N TRP A 100 -2.99 -3.93 -7.23
CA TRP A 100 -2.05 -2.90 -6.78
C TRP A 100 -1.00 -2.56 -7.82
N LYS A 101 -0.47 -3.55 -8.54
CA LYS A 101 0.53 -3.31 -9.57
C LYS A 101 -0.04 -2.52 -10.73
N VAL A 102 -1.25 -2.84 -11.18
CA VAL A 102 -1.92 -2.13 -12.28
C VAL A 102 -2.28 -0.72 -11.83
N ALA A 103 -2.92 -0.59 -10.66
CA ALA A 103 -3.29 0.70 -10.09
C ALA A 103 -2.09 1.63 -9.91
N TRP A 104 -0.89 1.08 -9.68
CA TRP A 104 0.34 1.86 -9.55
C TRP A 104 1.05 2.14 -10.88
N GLN A 105 1.07 1.17 -11.80
CA GLN A 105 1.65 1.38 -13.15
C GLN A 105 0.88 2.45 -13.94
N GLU A 106 -0.45 2.48 -13.83
CA GLU A 106 -1.29 3.51 -14.46
C GLU A 106 -1.02 4.93 -13.92
N GLN A 107 -0.35 5.05 -12.77
CA GLN A 107 0.05 6.35 -12.20
C GLN A 107 1.42 6.78 -12.69
N GLU A 108 2.35 5.85 -12.93
CA GLU A 108 3.63 6.16 -13.57
C GLU A 108 3.44 6.80 -14.94
N GLU A 109 2.52 6.28 -15.75
CA GLU A 109 2.23 6.81 -17.10
C GLU A 109 1.59 8.22 -17.07
N LYS A 110 1.14 8.71 -15.91
CA LYS A 110 0.56 10.06 -15.75
C LYS A 110 1.57 11.09 -15.25
N LEU A 111 2.76 10.67 -14.84
CA LEU A 111 3.85 11.61 -14.58
C LEU A 111 4.26 12.21 -15.94
N PRO A 112 4.26 13.54 -16.10
CA PRO A 112 4.77 14.14 -17.33
C PRO A 112 6.24 13.71 -17.48
N GLU A 113 6.63 13.20 -18.67
CA GLU A 113 8.03 13.18 -19.07
C GLU A 113 8.55 14.62 -18.90
N GLU A 114 9.49 14.83 -17.97
CA GLU A 114 10.22 16.10 -17.91
C GLU A 114 11.07 16.19 -19.20
N ASP A 115 10.71 17.14 -20.07
CA ASP A 115 11.49 17.55 -21.26
C ASP A 115 12.67 18.45 -20.86
#